data_AF-A0A4Y7QEG3-F1
#
_entry.id   AF-A0A4Y7QEG3-F1
#
_cell.length_a   1.000
_cell.length_b   1.000
_cell.length_c   1.000
_cell.angle_alpha   90.00
_cell.angle_beta   90.00
_cell.angle_gamma   90.00
#
_symmetry.space_group_name_H-M   'P 1'
#
loop_
_entity.id
_entity.type
_entity.pdbx_description
1 polymer ?
#
loop_
_entity_poly.entity_id
_entity_poly.type
_entity_poly.pdbx_seq_one_letter_code
_entity_poly.pdbx_strand_id
1 'polypeptide(L)'
;MTSPTSPPLDSPHLVSLVLHSKKALQHGEQLCSRANDLSQSSSQNAVALLALDAKVRWIAQGIQEQLKLALQVAQSIEAQRRRLHEQAKQWDETRASHAANLDEVLESLGAQHVPPDFYRSSASSSLFGSQNSDDGEDERPVVNHVAPDRSKWKTLRDFVDERGIEDAVESMDNDRIALDDILAVTEYHPEGLRQRTSDIQACLPEVSPLPSMVDLFHAQEETSLSMARHLESLAAHYDQMAAALRDKESGVDFSEDDLQDMNRDTEELPAIIAELEEDMSLIESRHEQIESARRTSQGCLDKQREDLDQLDDLGDLISVMLEQQQDVETESQPHFAALEAHTATLETLHGTYTSYRSSYNGLLLEMERRRRYRDATELIVREMTKQLEGTREEELQAREEFYAAHGPHLPDDLCLCIANLPTMWDISPAAGEMQEALPYIPDDLIENAKKHVELDQAASGSASL
;
A
#
# COMPACT_ATOMS: atom_id res chain seq x y z
N MET A 1 -82.03 92.14 11.22
CA MET A 1 -80.72 91.47 11.03
C MET A 1 -79.80 91.97 12.13
N THR A 2 -79.59 91.18 13.16
CA THR A 2 -78.47 91.36 14.10
C THR A 2 -78.23 90.00 14.75
N SER A 3 -77.07 89.47 14.43
CA SER A 3 -76.53 88.15 14.78
C SER A 3 -76.33 87.98 16.29
N PRO A 4 -76.27 86.73 16.79
CA PRO A 4 -75.98 86.45 18.20
C PRO A 4 -74.47 86.59 18.46
N THR A 5 -74.12 87.27 19.55
CA THR A 5 -72.75 87.37 20.06
C THR A 5 -72.49 86.19 21.00
N SER A 6 -71.58 85.31 20.58
CA SER A 6 -71.04 84.18 21.35
C SER A 6 -70.01 84.67 22.40
N PRO A 7 -69.74 83.90 23.47
CA PRO A 7 -68.99 84.36 24.66
C PRO A 7 -67.47 84.38 24.44
N PRO A 8 -66.69 85.08 25.31
CA PRO A 8 -65.24 85.13 25.23
C PRO A 8 -64.63 83.78 25.65
N LEU A 9 -63.70 83.25 24.84
CA LEU A 9 -62.95 82.02 25.13
C LEU A 9 -61.57 82.37 25.71
N ASP A 10 -61.37 81.92 26.95
CA ASP A 10 -60.44 82.46 27.94
C ASP A 10 -58.97 81.96 27.79
N SER A 11 -58.05 82.69 28.44
CA SER A 11 -56.63 82.35 28.68
C SER A 11 -56.27 80.88 29.04
N PRO A 12 -57.07 80.07 29.78
CA PRO A 12 -56.87 78.63 30.01
C PRO A 12 -56.67 77.77 28.75
N HIS A 13 -57.27 78.13 27.62
CA HIS A 13 -57.17 77.33 26.39
C HIS A 13 -55.75 77.31 25.84
N LEU A 14 -55.10 78.48 25.79
CA LEU A 14 -53.73 78.62 25.28
C LEU A 14 -52.71 77.92 26.16
N VAL A 15 -52.91 77.98 27.49
CA VAL A 15 -52.08 77.25 28.47
C VAL A 15 -52.19 75.73 28.26
N SER A 16 -53.38 75.24 27.90
CA SER A 16 -53.60 73.82 27.56
C SER A 16 -52.85 73.40 26.30
N LEU A 17 -52.86 74.23 25.23
CA LEU A 17 -52.13 73.97 23.99
C LEU A 17 -50.61 73.96 24.21
N VAL A 18 -50.09 74.88 25.01
CA VAL A 18 -48.67 74.93 25.40
C VAL A 18 -48.27 73.70 26.22
N LEU A 19 -49.14 73.26 27.13
CA LEU A 19 -48.90 72.03 27.88
C LEU A 19 -48.91 70.79 26.98
N HIS A 20 -49.80 70.72 25.99
CA HIS A 20 -49.90 69.61 25.06
C HIS A 20 -48.66 69.53 24.15
N SER A 21 -48.27 70.65 23.55
CA SER A 21 -47.05 70.77 22.73
C SER A 21 -45.78 70.47 23.55
N LYS A 22 -45.68 70.95 24.80
CA LYS A 22 -44.57 70.60 25.69
C LYS A 22 -44.49 69.09 25.97
N LYS A 23 -45.63 68.45 26.23
CA LYS A 23 -45.69 67.01 26.50
C LYS A 23 -45.31 66.19 25.26
N ALA A 24 -45.78 66.61 24.08
CA ALA A 24 -45.42 66.00 22.80
C ALA A 24 -43.92 66.14 22.52
N LEU A 25 -43.34 67.34 22.70
CA LEU A 25 -41.91 67.58 22.53
C LEU A 25 -41.07 66.71 23.48
N GLN A 26 -41.41 66.67 24.78
CA GLN A 26 -40.70 65.81 25.74
C GLN A 26 -40.75 64.32 25.37
N HIS A 27 -41.87 63.86 24.82
CA HIS A 27 -42.00 62.49 24.37
C HIS A 27 -41.16 62.23 23.11
N GLY A 28 -41.19 63.14 22.14
CA GLY A 28 -40.35 63.08 20.95
C GLY A 28 -38.85 63.09 21.27
N GLU A 29 -38.41 63.93 22.22
CA GLU A 29 -37.02 63.96 22.71
C GLU A 29 -36.59 62.61 23.30
N GLN A 30 -37.46 61.98 24.11
CA GLN A 30 -37.21 60.65 24.69
C GLN A 30 -37.09 59.56 23.61
N LEU A 31 -37.97 59.57 22.62
CA LEU A 31 -37.90 58.62 21.50
C LEU A 31 -36.62 58.82 20.67
N CYS A 32 -36.30 60.06 20.31
CA CYS A 32 -35.11 60.36 19.48
C CYS A 32 -33.79 60.08 20.21
N SER A 33 -33.70 60.38 21.51
CA SER A 33 -32.51 60.03 22.32
C SER A 33 -32.30 58.52 22.39
N ARG A 34 -33.36 57.75 22.68
CA ARG A 34 -33.31 56.29 22.70
C ARG A 34 -32.98 55.70 21.33
N ALA A 35 -33.53 56.26 20.25
CA ALA A 35 -33.21 55.89 18.88
C ALA A 35 -31.73 56.10 18.56
N ASN A 36 -31.18 57.26 18.95
CA ASN A 36 -29.77 57.57 18.77
C ASN A 36 -28.85 56.61 19.56
N ASP A 37 -29.20 56.30 20.81
CA ASP A 37 -28.45 55.35 21.64
C ASP A 37 -28.45 53.95 21.02
N LEU A 38 -29.61 53.47 20.55
CA LEU A 38 -29.70 52.19 19.83
C LEU A 38 -28.95 52.22 18.51
N SER A 39 -29.01 53.32 17.76
CA SER A 39 -28.32 53.48 16.48
C SER A 39 -26.80 53.39 16.66
N GLN A 40 -26.28 54.04 17.70
CA GLN A 40 -24.86 53.98 18.05
C GLN A 40 -24.46 52.59 18.57
N SER A 41 -25.30 51.94 19.37
CA SER A 41 -25.11 50.55 19.81
C SER A 41 -25.10 49.57 18.63
N SER A 42 -26.03 49.71 17.68
CA SER A 42 -26.08 48.94 16.43
C SER A 42 -24.80 49.07 15.62
N SER A 43 -24.24 50.28 15.51
CA SER A 43 -22.98 50.51 14.81
C SER A 43 -21.80 49.76 15.46
N GLN A 44 -21.69 49.81 16.79
CA GLN A 44 -20.66 49.07 17.53
C GLN A 44 -20.84 47.55 17.39
N ASN A 45 -22.09 47.07 17.51
CA ASN A 45 -22.43 45.66 17.35
C ASN A 45 -22.14 45.14 15.94
N ALA A 46 -22.37 45.94 14.90
CA ALA A 46 -22.08 45.58 13.53
C ALA A 46 -20.58 45.41 13.27
N VAL A 47 -19.73 46.29 13.80
CA VAL A 47 -18.27 46.13 13.69
C VAL A 47 -17.81 44.84 14.37
N ALA A 48 -18.33 44.56 15.57
CA ALA A 48 -18.05 43.32 16.28
C ALA A 48 -18.54 42.08 15.49
N LEU A 49 -19.74 42.15 14.90
CA LEU A 49 -20.31 41.10 14.05
C LEU A 49 -19.43 40.82 12.83
N LEU A 50 -19.00 41.86 12.11
CA LEU A 50 -18.12 41.71 10.94
C LEU A 50 -16.77 41.08 11.32
N ALA A 51 -16.19 41.49 12.46
CA ALA A 51 -14.95 40.90 12.95
C ALA A 51 -15.13 39.43 13.36
N LEU A 52 -16.27 39.08 13.94
CA LEU A 52 -16.61 37.72 14.36
C LEU A 52 -16.83 36.80 13.16
N ASP A 53 -17.61 37.25 12.19
CA ASP A 53 -17.86 36.50 10.96
C ASP A 53 -16.57 36.32 10.13
N ALA A 54 -15.70 37.32 10.06
CA ALA A 54 -14.39 37.17 9.42
C ALA A 54 -13.55 36.07 10.09
N LYS A 55 -13.56 35.99 11.44
CA LYS A 55 -12.90 34.90 12.17
C LYS A 55 -13.53 33.55 11.87
N VAL A 56 -14.86 33.48 11.89
CA VAL A 56 -15.60 32.23 11.62
C VAL A 56 -15.28 31.70 10.23
N ARG A 57 -15.27 32.56 9.21
CA ARG A 57 -14.90 32.16 7.84
C ARG A 57 -13.44 31.74 7.73
N TRP A 58 -12.54 32.48 8.37
CA TRP A 58 -11.11 32.16 8.35
C TRP A 58 -10.83 30.79 8.99
N ILE A 59 -11.45 30.50 10.14
CA ILE A 59 -11.32 29.20 10.81
C ILE A 59 -11.96 28.10 9.96
N ALA A 60 -13.17 28.29 9.45
CA ALA A 60 -13.84 27.31 8.58
C ALA A 60 -12.99 26.94 7.37
N GLN A 61 -12.41 27.95 6.70
CA GLN A 61 -11.52 27.73 5.57
C GLN A 61 -10.23 27.02 6.01
N GLY A 62 -9.65 27.41 7.15
CA GLY A 62 -8.49 26.75 7.73
C GLY A 62 -8.73 25.26 7.99
N ILE A 63 -9.83 24.90 8.65
CA ILE A 63 -10.21 23.51 8.90
C ILE A 63 -10.36 22.76 7.58
N GLN A 64 -11.08 23.32 6.60
CA GLN A 64 -11.23 22.68 5.28
C GLN A 64 -9.88 22.40 4.59
N GLU A 65 -8.92 23.31 4.67
CA GLU A 65 -7.58 23.08 4.10
C GLU A 65 -6.83 21.98 4.87
N GLN A 66 -6.93 21.93 6.20
CA GLN A 66 -6.30 20.86 6.98
C GLN A 66 -6.94 19.48 6.70
N LEU A 67 -8.26 19.41 6.54
CA LEU A 67 -8.93 18.17 6.14
C LEU A 67 -8.49 17.71 4.74
N LYS A 68 -8.24 18.62 3.80
CA LYS A 68 -7.65 18.25 2.49
C LYS A 68 -6.24 17.67 2.64
N LEU A 69 -5.41 18.24 3.53
CA LEU A 69 -4.09 17.71 3.82
C LEU A 69 -4.17 16.31 4.43
N ALA A 70 -5.09 16.07 5.37
CA ALA A 70 -5.33 14.74 5.93
C ALA A 70 -5.70 13.71 4.84
N LEU A 71 -6.54 14.10 3.87
CA LEU A 71 -6.85 13.24 2.73
C LEU A 71 -5.63 12.95 1.84
N GLN A 72 -4.72 13.91 1.68
CA GLN A 72 -3.46 13.69 0.96
C GLN A 72 -2.54 12.72 1.72
N VAL A 73 -2.51 12.80 3.06
CA VAL A 73 -1.78 11.83 3.88
C VAL A 73 -2.36 10.42 3.71
N ALA A 74 -3.68 10.27 3.72
CA ALA A 74 -4.33 8.98 3.46
C ALA A 74 -3.91 8.40 2.09
N GLN A 75 -3.87 9.24 1.05
CA GLN A 75 -3.41 8.84 -0.28
C GLN A 75 -1.93 8.43 -0.30
N SER A 76 -1.08 9.12 0.47
CA SER A 76 0.34 8.79 0.58
C SER A 76 0.55 7.42 1.22
N ILE A 77 -0.11 7.16 2.36
CA ILE A 77 -0.07 5.86 3.05
C ILE A 77 -0.57 4.76 2.10
N GLU A 78 -1.67 4.99 1.39
CA GLU A 78 -2.23 4.04 0.41
C GLU A 78 -1.27 3.77 -0.76
N ALA A 79 -0.52 4.78 -1.22
CA ALA A 79 0.48 4.62 -2.27
C ALA A 79 1.70 3.81 -1.79
N GLN A 80 2.18 4.08 -0.58
CA GLN A 80 3.27 3.33 0.05
C GLN A 80 2.89 1.86 0.27
N ARG A 81 1.72 1.59 0.83
CA ARG A 81 1.18 0.23 0.99
C ARG A 81 1.10 -0.51 -0.34
N ARG A 82 0.55 0.11 -1.38
CA ARG A 82 0.48 -0.48 -2.73
C ARG A 82 1.85 -0.84 -3.28
N ARG A 83 2.87 -0.01 -3.05
CA ARG A 83 4.23 -0.30 -3.47
C ARG A 83 4.78 -1.56 -2.78
N LEU A 84 4.60 -1.70 -1.47
CA LEU A 84 5.09 -2.87 -0.73
C LEU A 84 4.35 -4.15 -1.17
N HIS A 85 3.03 -4.09 -1.34
CA HIS A 85 2.26 -5.22 -1.85
C HIS A 85 2.67 -5.63 -3.27
N GLU A 86 2.96 -4.66 -4.15
CA GLU A 86 3.43 -4.95 -5.49
C GLU A 86 4.82 -5.62 -5.48
N GLN A 87 5.72 -5.21 -4.58
CA GLN A 87 7.01 -5.89 -4.39
C GLN A 87 6.83 -7.33 -3.90
N ALA A 88 5.95 -7.57 -2.93
CA ALA A 88 5.64 -8.92 -2.45
C ALA A 88 5.07 -9.80 -3.57
N LYS A 89 4.17 -9.24 -4.38
CA LYS A 89 3.59 -9.93 -5.52
C LYS A 89 4.63 -10.27 -6.60
N GLN A 90 5.54 -9.35 -6.93
CA GLN A 90 6.62 -9.63 -7.89
C GLN A 90 7.55 -10.73 -7.38
N TRP A 91 7.81 -10.76 -6.08
CA TRP A 91 8.53 -11.85 -5.47
C TRP A 91 7.75 -13.17 -5.58
N ASP A 92 6.44 -13.19 -5.30
CA ASP A 92 5.60 -14.39 -5.42
C ASP A 92 5.62 -14.95 -6.87
N GLU A 93 5.56 -14.08 -7.87
CA GLU A 93 5.67 -14.46 -9.29
C GLU A 93 7.04 -15.06 -9.63
N THR A 94 8.11 -14.45 -9.12
CA THR A 94 9.49 -14.92 -9.34
C THR A 94 9.73 -16.26 -8.64
N ARG A 95 9.27 -16.41 -7.38
CA ARG A 95 9.29 -17.67 -6.64
C ARG A 95 8.56 -18.76 -7.39
N ALA A 96 7.35 -18.51 -7.87
CA ALA A 96 6.56 -19.51 -8.60
C ALA A 96 7.30 -20.02 -9.85
N SER A 97 7.98 -19.12 -10.58
CA SER A 97 8.80 -19.51 -11.72
C SER A 97 10.00 -20.37 -11.32
N HIS A 98 10.75 -20.00 -10.27
CA HIS A 98 11.92 -20.79 -9.85
C HIS A 98 11.54 -22.13 -9.23
N ALA A 99 10.45 -22.18 -8.47
CA ALA A 99 9.91 -23.42 -7.92
C ALA A 99 9.49 -24.38 -9.05
N ALA A 100 8.75 -23.89 -10.05
CA ALA A 100 8.37 -24.69 -11.21
C ALA A 100 9.58 -25.25 -11.99
N ASN A 101 10.62 -24.43 -12.18
CA ASN A 101 11.87 -24.87 -12.83
C ASN A 101 12.59 -25.94 -12.00
N LEU A 102 12.64 -25.77 -10.67
CA LEU A 102 13.24 -26.75 -9.76
C LEU A 102 12.46 -28.07 -9.81
N ASP A 103 11.13 -28.02 -9.75
CA ASP A 103 10.26 -29.19 -9.85
C ASP A 103 10.46 -29.93 -11.18
N GLU A 104 10.54 -29.21 -12.30
CA GLU A 104 10.83 -29.81 -13.62
C GLU A 104 12.17 -30.55 -13.63
N VAL A 105 13.22 -29.96 -13.03
CA VAL A 105 14.52 -30.62 -12.94
C VAL A 105 14.47 -31.82 -12.00
N LEU A 106 13.81 -31.74 -10.85
CA LEU A 106 13.65 -32.86 -9.92
C LEU A 106 12.84 -34.01 -10.54
N GLU A 107 11.78 -33.72 -11.29
CA GLU A 107 11.04 -34.72 -12.07
C GLU A 107 11.95 -35.38 -13.12
N SER A 108 12.76 -34.58 -13.82
CA SER A 108 13.71 -35.12 -14.79
C SER A 108 14.77 -36.03 -14.16
N LEU A 109 15.21 -35.74 -12.92
CA LEU A 109 16.09 -36.61 -12.15
C LEU A 109 15.37 -37.90 -11.72
N GLY A 110 14.10 -37.83 -11.36
CA GLY A 110 13.26 -38.98 -11.04
C GLY A 110 13.05 -39.92 -12.24
N ALA A 111 13.07 -39.40 -13.47
CA ALA A 111 12.98 -40.22 -14.68
C ALA A 111 14.29 -40.99 -14.99
N GLN A 112 15.43 -40.55 -14.46
CA GLN A 112 16.74 -41.14 -14.73
C GLN A 112 17.08 -42.25 -13.74
N HIS A 113 17.07 -43.49 -14.23
CA HIS A 113 17.36 -44.67 -13.44
C HIS A 113 18.88 -44.89 -13.31
N VAL A 114 19.30 -45.30 -12.13
CA VAL A 114 20.69 -45.63 -11.80
C VAL A 114 20.86 -47.15 -11.78
N PRO A 115 21.82 -47.73 -12.55
CA PRO A 115 22.08 -49.15 -12.49
C PRO A 115 22.52 -49.60 -11.08
N PRO A 116 22.04 -50.74 -10.56
CA PRO A 116 22.39 -51.23 -9.22
C PRO A 116 23.90 -51.37 -8.97
N ASP A 117 24.68 -51.65 -10.00
CA ASP A 117 26.13 -51.80 -9.90
C ASP A 117 26.86 -50.47 -9.58
N PHE A 118 26.18 -49.32 -9.72
CA PHE A 118 26.75 -48.00 -9.45
C PHE A 118 26.68 -47.60 -7.96
N TYR A 119 25.80 -48.23 -7.19
CA TYR A 119 25.61 -47.91 -5.78
C TYR A 119 25.68 -49.15 -4.92
N ARG A 120 26.45 -49.08 -3.83
CA ARG A 120 26.42 -50.14 -2.82
C ARG A 120 25.19 -49.92 -1.94
N SER A 121 24.38 -50.97 -1.75
CA SER A 121 23.28 -50.99 -0.79
C SER A 121 23.78 -51.05 0.66
N SER A 122 24.85 -50.31 0.98
CA SER A 122 25.40 -50.20 2.33
C SER A 122 24.73 -49.00 3.00
N ALA A 123 23.95 -49.26 4.04
CA ALA A 123 23.23 -48.29 4.86
C ALA A 123 24.12 -47.24 5.59
N SER A 124 25.38 -47.04 5.18
CA SER A 124 26.37 -46.24 5.93
C SER A 124 27.22 -45.26 5.12
N SER A 125 26.97 -45.07 3.82
CA SER A 125 27.71 -44.06 3.04
C SER A 125 26.80 -43.24 2.12
N SER A 126 25.83 -42.55 2.70
CA SER A 126 25.19 -41.42 2.03
C SER A 126 26.03 -40.17 2.31
N LEU A 127 26.62 -39.59 1.27
CA LEU A 127 27.35 -38.31 1.35
C LEU A 127 26.39 -37.11 1.48
N PHE A 128 25.08 -37.33 1.36
CA PHE A 128 24.02 -36.30 1.30
C PHE A 128 22.82 -36.58 2.23
N GLY A 129 23.05 -37.23 3.38
CA GLY A 129 22.03 -37.38 4.42
C GLY A 129 21.35 -38.74 4.42
N SER A 130 21.13 -39.26 5.64
CA SER A 130 20.61 -40.59 5.91
C SER A 130 19.10 -40.52 6.06
N GLN A 131 18.34 -41.06 5.09
CA GLN A 131 16.97 -41.48 5.34
C GLN A 131 16.97 -42.96 5.70
N ASN A 132 16.51 -43.26 6.92
CA ASN A 132 16.32 -44.62 7.41
C ASN A 132 15.13 -45.28 6.70
N SER A 133 15.36 -46.48 6.16
CA SER A 133 14.33 -47.51 6.04
C SER A 133 14.98 -48.87 6.23
N ASP A 134 14.61 -49.49 7.35
CA ASP A 134 14.90 -50.86 7.78
C ASP A 134 13.96 -51.82 7.03
N ASP A 135 14.52 -52.71 6.21
CA ASP A 135 14.03 -54.09 6.03
C ASP A 135 14.87 -54.87 4.99
N GLY A 136 15.17 -56.14 5.32
CA GLY A 136 15.08 -57.24 4.35
C GLY A 136 16.30 -57.69 3.54
N GLU A 137 17.04 -58.65 4.12
CA GLU A 137 17.60 -59.90 3.54
C GLU A 137 18.34 -59.90 2.17
N ASP A 138 19.59 -60.36 2.25
CA ASP A 138 20.49 -60.81 1.17
C ASP A 138 19.91 -61.96 0.33
N GLU A 139 19.65 -61.73 -0.95
CA GLU A 139 19.64 -62.80 -1.97
C GLU A 139 20.37 -62.36 -3.24
N ARG A 140 21.41 -63.11 -3.61
CA ARG A 140 22.12 -62.96 -4.89
C ARG A 140 21.29 -63.59 -6.01
N PRO A 141 20.98 -62.92 -7.14
CA PRO A 141 20.30 -63.56 -8.24
C PRO A 141 21.30 -64.20 -9.22
N VAL A 142 20.97 -65.44 -9.59
CA VAL A 142 21.51 -66.18 -10.71
C VAL A 142 21.10 -65.52 -12.03
N VAL A 143 22.05 -65.38 -12.95
CA VAL A 143 21.90 -64.78 -14.28
C VAL A 143 20.89 -65.58 -15.12
N ASN A 144 19.75 -64.97 -15.44
CA ASN A 144 18.87 -65.36 -16.53
C ASN A 144 18.39 -64.09 -17.25
N HIS A 145 18.63 -64.03 -18.56
CA HIS A 145 18.23 -62.93 -19.45
C HIS A 145 16.72 -62.86 -19.64
N VAL A 146 16.03 -62.22 -18.70
CA VAL A 146 14.70 -61.61 -18.89
C VAL A 146 14.92 -60.11 -18.68
N ALA A 147 14.24 -59.26 -19.47
CA ALA A 147 14.36 -57.80 -19.36
C ALA A 147 14.31 -57.41 -17.87
N PRO A 148 15.34 -56.71 -17.34
CA PRO A 148 15.44 -56.48 -15.91
C PRO A 148 14.20 -55.69 -15.46
N ASP A 149 13.55 -56.16 -14.40
CA ASP A 149 12.47 -55.41 -13.75
C ASP A 149 13.09 -54.13 -13.15
N ARG A 150 12.99 -53.03 -13.89
CA ARG A 150 13.58 -51.73 -13.54
C ARG A 150 12.78 -50.99 -12.48
N SER A 151 11.62 -51.52 -12.07
CA SER A 151 10.80 -50.93 -11.01
C SER A 151 11.50 -50.80 -9.67
N LYS A 152 12.58 -51.56 -9.45
CA LYS A 152 13.39 -51.55 -8.21
C LYS A 152 14.66 -50.72 -8.31
N TRP A 153 14.94 -50.10 -9.45
CA TRP A 153 16.15 -49.31 -9.63
C TRP A 153 15.97 -47.96 -8.95
N LYS A 154 17.02 -47.51 -8.25
CA LYS A 154 17.02 -46.15 -7.70
C LYS A 154 17.07 -45.14 -8.84
N THR A 155 16.47 -43.98 -8.62
CA THR A 155 16.53 -42.84 -9.52
C THR A 155 17.62 -41.87 -9.05
N LEU A 156 18.02 -40.91 -9.88
CA LEU A 156 18.94 -39.86 -9.41
C LEU A 156 18.33 -39.01 -8.29
N ARG A 157 17.00 -38.86 -8.29
CA ARG A 157 16.26 -38.13 -7.26
C ARG A 157 16.41 -38.77 -5.87
N ASP A 158 16.55 -40.09 -5.80
CA ASP A 158 16.73 -40.81 -4.52
C ASP A 158 18.06 -40.48 -3.80
N PHE A 159 18.99 -39.81 -4.49
CA PHE A 159 20.27 -39.34 -3.95
C PHE A 159 20.26 -37.83 -3.62
N VAL A 160 19.13 -37.17 -3.82
CA VAL A 160 18.92 -35.75 -3.52
C VAL A 160 18.40 -35.59 -2.09
N ASP A 161 18.86 -34.54 -1.40
CA ASP A 161 18.35 -34.16 -0.08
C ASP A 161 16.99 -33.45 -0.20
N GLU A 162 15.91 -34.23 -0.35
CA GLU A 162 14.55 -33.68 -0.44
C GLU A 162 14.13 -32.95 0.84
N ARG A 163 14.61 -33.39 2.00
CA ARG A 163 14.29 -32.74 3.29
C ARG A 163 14.88 -31.34 3.36
N GLY A 164 16.13 -31.16 2.90
CA GLY A 164 16.73 -29.84 2.83
C GLY A 164 15.99 -28.88 1.88
N ILE A 165 15.38 -29.39 0.82
CA ILE A 165 14.55 -28.60 -0.11
C ILE A 165 13.21 -28.24 0.57
N GLU A 166 12.55 -29.21 1.21
CA GLU A 166 11.30 -29.00 1.95
C GLU A 166 11.49 -27.96 3.07
N ASP A 167 12.54 -28.10 3.89
CA ASP A 167 12.87 -27.16 4.97
C ASP A 167 13.13 -25.75 4.45
N ALA A 168 13.79 -25.61 3.29
CA ALA A 168 14.04 -24.32 2.66
C ALA A 168 12.73 -23.67 2.18
N VAL A 169 11.84 -24.44 1.54
CA VAL A 169 10.53 -23.95 1.09
C VAL A 169 9.65 -23.57 2.28
N GLU A 170 9.65 -24.36 3.36
CA GLU A 170 8.91 -24.03 4.59
C GLU A 170 9.43 -22.73 5.23
N SER A 171 10.76 -22.53 5.28
CA SER A 171 11.35 -21.28 5.76
C SER A 171 10.90 -20.08 4.91
N MET A 172 10.83 -20.23 3.59
CA MET A 172 10.33 -19.19 2.68
C MET A 172 8.87 -18.82 2.96
N ASP A 173 8.02 -19.83 3.17
CA ASP A 173 6.60 -19.61 3.48
C ASP A 173 6.42 -18.91 4.82
N ASN A 174 7.20 -19.28 5.83
CA ASN A 174 7.17 -18.62 7.13
C ASN A 174 7.59 -17.14 7.04
N ASP A 175 8.65 -16.83 6.30
CA ASP A 175 9.08 -15.44 6.09
C ASP A 175 8.07 -14.62 5.29
N ARG A 176 7.37 -15.26 4.34
CA ARG A 176 6.32 -14.63 3.52
C ARG A 176 5.06 -14.32 4.34
N ILE A 177 4.66 -15.23 5.22
CA ILE A 177 3.55 -15.04 6.17
C ILE A 177 3.89 -13.91 7.14
N ALA A 178 5.11 -13.90 7.69
CA ALA A 178 5.55 -12.82 8.57
C ALA A 178 5.51 -11.44 7.88
N LEU A 179 5.92 -11.38 6.60
CA LEU A 179 5.79 -10.17 5.81
C LEU A 179 4.32 -9.75 5.63
N ASP A 180 3.40 -10.67 5.34
CA ASP A 180 1.97 -10.36 5.24
C ASP A 180 1.41 -9.80 6.55
N ASP A 181 1.78 -10.39 7.69
CA ASP A 181 1.36 -9.92 9.01
C ASP A 181 1.84 -8.49 9.28
N ILE A 182 3.09 -8.17 8.92
CA ILE A 182 3.66 -6.81 9.01
C ILE A 182 2.88 -5.84 8.11
N LEU A 183 2.60 -6.22 6.86
CA LEU A 183 1.85 -5.38 5.92
C LEU A 183 0.37 -5.21 6.34
N ALA A 184 -0.22 -6.15 7.06
CA ALA A 184 -1.60 -6.06 7.54
C ALA A 184 -1.80 -4.96 8.60
N VAL A 185 -0.74 -4.59 9.34
CA VAL A 185 -0.81 -3.58 10.42
C VAL A 185 -1.44 -2.27 9.96
N THR A 186 -1.08 -1.77 8.77
CA THR A 186 -1.60 -0.48 8.27
C THR A 186 -2.81 -0.60 7.32
N GLU A 187 -3.48 -1.76 7.27
CA GLU A 187 -4.55 -2.06 6.29
C GLU A 187 -5.69 -1.05 6.31
N TYR A 188 -6.20 -0.78 7.51
CA TYR A 188 -7.36 0.09 7.69
C TYR A 188 -7.00 1.57 7.78
N HIS A 189 -5.73 1.92 7.68
CA HIS A 189 -5.27 3.30 7.90
C HIS A 189 -5.88 4.30 6.91
N PRO A 190 -5.75 4.10 5.58
CA PRO A 190 -6.30 5.07 4.62
C PRO A 190 -7.81 5.26 4.75
N GLU A 191 -8.56 4.18 4.97
CA GLU A 191 -10.01 4.23 5.12
C GLU A 191 -10.43 4.89 6.44
N GLY A 192 -9.76 4.56 7.54
CA GLY A 192 -10.01 5.18 8.85
C GLY A 192 -9.78 6.69 8.82
N LEU A 193 -8.71 7.14 8.15
CA LEU A 193 -8.41 8.57 8.01
C LEU A 193 -9.43 9.30 7.13
N ARG A 194 -9.87 8.68 6.02
CA ARG A 194 -10.94 9.22 5.15
C ARG A 194 -12.26 9.33 5.89
N GLN A 195 -12.62 8.31 6.68
CA GLN A 195 -13.85 8.30 7.46
C GLN A 195 -13.84 9.42 8.51
N ARG A 196 -12.78 9.49 9.33
CA ARG A 196 -12.61 10.57 10.32
C ARG A 196 -12.67 11.96 9.70
N THR A 197 -12.02 12.14 8.55
CA THR A 197 -12.06 13.40 7.80
C THR A 197 -13.48 13.74 7.34
N SER A 198 -14.22 12.75 6.84
CA SER A 198 -15.62 12.92 6.43
C SER A 198 -16.54 13.23 7.62
N ASP A 199 -16.30 12.62 8.77
CA ASP A 199 -17.08 12.85 9.98
C ASP A 199 -16.91 14.29 10.47
N ILE A 200 -15.67 14.79 10.55
CA ILE A 200 -15.38 16.18 10.90
C ILE A 200 -16.01 17.12 9.87
N GLN A 201 -15.89 16.80 8.58
CA GLN A 201 -16.49 17.61 7.51
C GLN A 201 -18.02 17.71 7.63
N ALA A 202 -18.69 16.64 8.06
CA ALA A 202 -20.14 16.62 8.26
C ALA A 202 -20.58 17.39 9.53
N CYS A 203 -19.70 17.54 10.51
CA CYS A 203 -19.96 18.30 11.74
C CYS A 203 -19.77 19.81 11.56
N LEU A 204 -19.06 20.26 10.53
CA LEU A 204 -18.76 21.68 10.30
C LEU A 204 -20.05 22.52 10.15
N PRO A 205 -20.15 23.65 10.86
CA PRO A 205 -21.31 24.52 10.77
C PRO A 205 -21.41 25.19 9.39
N GLU A 206 -22.61 25.19 8.81
CA GLU A 206 -22.89 26.01 7.62
C GLU A 206 -22.79 27.50 7.98
N VAL A 207 -21.91 28.21 7.28
CA VAL A 207 -21.75 29.65 7.45
C VAL A 207 -22.98 30.35 6.85
N SER A 208 -23.89 30.79 7.72
CA SER A 208 -25.06 31.57 7.31
C SER A 208 -24.63 32.93 6.74
N PRO A 209 -25.28 33.40 5.66
CA PRO A 209 -24.95 34.70 5.08
C PRO A 209 -25.29 35.83 6.06
N LEU A 210 -24.36 36.76 6.21
CA LEU A 210 -24.59 37.98 6.99
C LEU A 210 -25.67 38.87 6.34
N PRO A 211 -26.49 39.57 7.13
CA PRO A 211 -27.32 40.62 6.60
C PRO A 211 -26.47 41.77 6.05
N SER A 212 -26.97 42.47 5.04
CA SER A 212 -26.27 43.60 4.41
C SER A 212 -26.17 44.77 5.39
N MET A 213 -24.99 44.96 5.98
CA MET A 213 -24.73 46.07 6.91
C MET A 213 -24.93 47.43 6.23
N VAL A 214 -24.62 47.53 4.94
CA VAL A 214 -24.78 48.77 4.14
C VAL A 214 -26.26 49.13 4.03
N ASP A 215 -27.11 48.18 3.68
CA ASP A 215 -28.55 48.43 3.55
C ASP A 215 -29.20 48.72 4.90
N LEU A 216 -28.78 48.00 5.95
CA LEU A 216 -29.26 48.23 7.32
C LEU A 216 -28.90 49.64 7.81
N PHE A 217 -27.67 50.10 7.57
CA PHE A 217 -27.26 51.44 7.99
C PHE A 217 -27.90 52.55 7.17
N HIS A 218 -28.04 52.39 5.85
CA HIS A 218 -28.77 53.37 5.04
C HIS A 218 -30.23 53.50 5.49
N ALA A 219 -30.89 52.37 5.73
CA ALA A 219 -32.27 52.37 6.21
C ALA A 219 -32.38 52.96 7.63
N GLN A 220 -31.40 52.71 8.51
CA GLN A 220 -31.36 53.28 9.85
C GLN A 220 -31.08 54.78 9.84
N GLU A 221 -30.23 55.27 8.93
CA GLU A 221 -29.93 56.69 8.74
C GLU A 221 -31.14 57.44 8.18
N GLU A 222 -31.86 56.87 7.21
CA GLU A 222 -33.11 57.42 6.67
C GLU A 222 -34.19 57.56 7.77
N THR A 223 -34.40 56.51 8.57
CA THR A 223 -35.31 56.56 9.73
C THR A 223 -34.85 57.58 10.78
N SER A 224 -33.55 57.66 11.09
CA SER A 224 -33.03 58.64 12.06
C SER A 224 -33.23 60.08 11.57
N LEU A 225 -33.12 60.30 10.26
CA LEU A 225 -33.31 61.61 9.64
C LEU A 225 -34.81 62.00 9.59
N SER A 226 -35.70 61.03 9.41
CA SER A 226 -37.16 61.19 9.61
C SER A 226 -37.47 61.64 11.04
N MET A 227 -36.96 60.92 12.05
CA MET A 227 -37.16 61.28 13.45
C MET A 227 -36.64 62.69 13.79
N ALA A 228 -35.48 63.07 13.26
CA ALA A 228 -34.92 64.42 13.46
C ALA A 228 -35.84 65.52 12.90
N ARG A 229 -36.46 65.30 11.73
CA ARG A 229 -37.43 66.24 11.13
C ARG A 229 -38.69 66.36 11.98
N HIS A 230 -39.22 65.25 12.49
CA HIS A 230 -40.38 65.26 13.39
C HIS A 230 -40.08 65.98 14.70
N LEU A 231 -38.89 65.77 15.27
CA LEU A 231 -38.45 66.48 16.48
C LEU A 231 -38.29 67.99 16.25
N GLU A 232 -37.71 68.39 15.11
CA GLU A 232 -37.59 69.81 14.72
C GLU A 232 -38.97 70.45 14.55
N SER A 233 -39.93 69.74 13.94
CA SER A 233 -41.32 70.19 13.83
C SER A 233 -42.01 70.35 15.19
N LEU A 234 -41.83 69.39 16.11
CA LEU A 234 -42.36 69.47 17.47
C LEU A 234 -41.75 70.63 18.26
N ALA A 235 -40.45 70.88 18.11
CA ALA A 235 -39.75 71.97 18.77
C ALA A 235 -40.23 73.34 18.23
N ALA A 236 -40.32 73.48 16.91
CA ALA A 236 -40.85 74.67 16.28
C ALA A 236 -42.30 74.96 16.71
N HIS A 237 -43.14 73.94 16.77
CA HIS A 237 -44.52 74.09 17.24
C HIS A 237 -44.57 74.49 18.72
N TYR A 238 -43.77 73.88 19.60
CA TYR A 238 -43.67 74.30 21.00
C TYR A 238 -43.22 75.76 21.15
N ASP A 239 -42.21 76.18 20.38
CA ASP A 239 -41.73 77.56 20.38
C ASP A 239 -42.81 78.55 19.92
N GLN A 240 -43.58 78.19 18.90
CA GLN A 240 -44.73 78.96 18.42
C GLN A 240 -45.83 79.06 19.50
N MET A 241 -46.21 77.94 20.14
CA MET A 241 -47.19 77.94 21.23
C MET A 241 -46.71 78.78 22.43
N ALA A 242 -45.43 78.65 22.80
CA ALA A 242 -44.83 79.39 23.90
C ALA A 242 -44.71 80.89 23.60
N ALA A 243 -44.40 81.26 22.34
CA ALA A 243 -44.44 82.65 21.87
C ALA A 243 -45.85 83.21 21.93
N ALA A 244 -46.85 82.49 21.42
CA ALA A 244 -48.24 82.91 21.46
C ALA A 244 -48.74 83.13 22.89
N LEU A 245 -48.31 82.31 23.86
CA LEU A 245 -48.63 82.49 25.28
C LEU A 245 -48.03 83.78 25.85
N ARG A 246 -46.76 84.07 25.55
CA ARG A 246 -46.10 85.32 25.95
C ARG A 246 -46.77 86.55 25.33
N ASP A 247 -47.16 86.45 24.07
CA ASP A 247 -47.84 87.53 23.35
C ASP A 247 -49.24 87.79 23.96
N LYS A 248 -49.98 86.74 24.32
CA LYS A 248 -51.26 86.86 25.05
C LYS A 248 -51.08 87.46 26.45
N GLU A 249 -50.02 87.08 27.16
CA GLU A 249 -49.65 87.67 28.46
C GLU A 249 -49.25 89.16 28.34
N SER A 250 -48.70 89.57 27.19
CA SER A 250 -48.35 90.97 26.89
C SER A 250 -49.52 91.83 26.40
N GLY A 251 -50.70 91.24 26.20
CA GLY A 251 -51.92 91.92 25.80
C GLY A 251 -52.19 91.95 24.30
N VAL A 252 -51.55 91.07 23.51
CA VAL A 252 -51.87 90.88 22.08
C VAL A 252 -53.13 90.03 21.94
N ASP A 253 -54.13 90.56 21.24
CA ASP A 253 -55.35 89.83 20.90
C ASP A 253 -55.12 89.01 19.63
N PHE A 254 -55.36 87.70 19.73
CA PHE A 254 -55.32 86.77 18.60
C PHE A 254 -56.66 86.73 17.89
N SER A 255 -56.66 86.62 16.56
CA SER A 255 -57.88 86.38 15.82
C SER A 255 -58.42 84.97 16.07
N GLU A 256 -59.71 84.77 15.79
CA GLU A 256 -60.33 83.45 15.89
C GLU A 256 -59.68 82.47 14.89
N ASP A 257 -59.24 82.96 13.73
CA ASP A 257 -58.51 82.20 12.72
C ASP A 257 -57.14 81.73 13.26
N ASP A 258 -56.39 82.60 13.96
CA ASP A 258 -55.10 82.24 14.56
C ASP A 258 -55.24 81.14 15.62
N LEU A 259 -56.26 81.25 16.49
CA LEU A 259 -56.56 80.23 17.50
C LEU A 259 -57.03 78.91 16.87
N GLN A 260 -57.70 78.97 15.73
CA GLN A 260 -58.16 77.79 15.00
C GLN A 260 -57.01 77.05 14.31
N ASP A 261 -56.06 77.78 13.72
CA ASP A 261 -54.84 77.20 13.14
C ASP A 261 -53.97 76.55 14.23
N MET A 262 -53.77 77.21 15.38
CA MET A 262 -53.04 76.64 16.52
C MET A 262 -53.68 75.35 17.06
N ASN A 263 -55.02 75.29 17.09
CA ASN A 263 -55.75 74.09 17.49
C ASN A 263 -55.55 72.96 16.46
N ARG A 264 -55.61 73.26 15.16
CA ARG A 264 -55.39 72.28 14.10
C ARG A 264 -54.00 71.66 14.20
N ASP A 265 -52.96 72.48 14.35
CA ASP A 265 -51.58 72.00 14.48
C ASP A 265 -51.40 71.15 15.76
N THR A 266 -52.12 71.51 16.84
CA THR A 266 -52.12 70.71 18.08
C THR A 266 -52.84 69.35 17.90
N GLU A 267 -53.88 69.29 17.06
CA GLU A 267 -54.58 68.05 16.72
C GLU A 267 -53.74 67.10 15.84
N GLU A 268 -52.71 67.60 15.15
CA GLU A 268 -51.78 66.81 14.35
C GLU A 268 -50.63 66.18 15.18
N LEU A 269 -50.36 66.69 16.39
CA LEU A 269 -49.30 66.17 17.27
C LEU A 269 -49.39 64.67 17.56
N PRO A 270 -50.56 64.06 17.81
CA PRO A 270 -50.66 62.62 18.02
C PRO A 270 -50.22 61.80 16.81
N ALA A 271 -50.42 62.29 15.58
CA ALA A 271 -49.99 61.62 14.36
C ALA A 271 -48.46 61.66 14.22
N ILE A 272 -47.86 62.83 14.43
CA ILE A 272 -46.38 62.99 14.42
C ILE A 272 -45.72 62.10 15.48
N ILE A 273 -46.32 62.01 16.67
CA ILE A 273 -45.83 61.11 17.73
C ILE A 273 -45.97 59.64 17.33
N ALA A 274 -47.07 59.24 16.68
CA ALA A 274 -47.25 57.87 16.20
C ALA A 274 -46.21 57.50 15.12
N GLU A 275 -45.87 58.43 14.22
CA GLU A 275 -44.79 58.23 13.24
C GLU A 275 -43.41 58.12 13.91
N LEU A 276 -43.14 58.93 14.95
CA LEU A 276 -41.92 58.79 15.77
C LEU A 276 -41.84 57.44 16.50
N GLU A 277 -42.96 56.92 17.00
CA GLU A 277 -43.03 55.59 17.60
C GLU A 277 -42.78 54.47 16.56
N GLU A 278 -43.31 54.63 15.34
CA GLU A 278 -43.06 53.70 14.23
C GLU A 278 -41.57 53.71 13.83
N ASP A 279 -40.98 54.89 13.62
CA ASP A 279 -39.56 55.04 13.29
C ASP A 279 -38.67 54.41 14.39
N MET A 280 -39.00 54.64 15.66
CA MET A 280 -38.32 54.01 16.80
C MET A 280 -38.40 52.47 16.72
N SER A 281 -39.59 51.93 16.41
CA SER A 281 -39.78 50.48 16.27
C SER A 281 -38.96 49.87 15.12
N LEU A 282 -38.78 50.61 14.02
CA LEU A 282 -37.93 50.20 12.91
C LEU A 282 -36.46 50.16 13.31
N ILE A 283 -35.97 51.13 14.09
CA ILE A 283 -34.61 51.13 14.64
C ILE A 283 -34.40 49.95 15.59
N GLU A 284 -35.37 49.64 16.46
CA GLU A 284 -35.34 48.48 17.35
C GLU A 284 -35.29 47.16 16.59
N SER A 285 -36.11 47.01 15.55
CA SER A 285 -36.11 45.81 14.72
C SER A 285 -34.75 45.57 14.05
N ARG A 286 -34.12 46.63 13.52
CA ARG A 286 -32.79 46.53 12.90
C ARG A 286 -31.71 46.21 13.93
N HIS A 287 -31.78 46.81 15.12
CA HIS A 287 -30.88 46.50 16.23
C HIS A 287 -30.96 45.01 16.62
N GLU A 288 -32.17 44.49 16.79
CA GLU A 288 -32.41 43.08 17.13
C GLU A 288 -31.91 42.13 16.01
N GLN A 289 -32.04 42.51 14.74
CA GLN A 289 -31.48 41.75 13.62
C GLN A 289 -29.95 41.63 13.71
N ILE A 290 -29.25 42.73 14.03
CA ILE A 290 -27.78 42.73 14.21
C ILE A 290 -27.39 41.90 15.44
N GLU A 291 -28.10 42.05 16.56
CA GLU A 291 -27.86 41.28 17.78
C GLU A 291 -28.06 39.77 17.57
N SER A 292 -29.13 39.39 16.88
CA SER A 292 -29.44 38.00 16.55
C SER A 292 -28.36 37.40 15.65
N ALA A 293 -27.94 38.13 14.60
CA ALA A 293 -26.82 37.72 13.75
C ALA A 293 -25.51 37.56 14.55
N ARG A 294 -25.25 38.46 15.50
CA ARG A 294 -24.08 38.39 16.39
C ARG A 294 -24.11 37.17 17.30
N ARG A 295 -25.27 36.86 17.90
CA ARG A 295 -25.45 35.66 18.72
C ARG A 295 -25.22 34.38 17.91
N THR A 296 -25.74 34.31 16.69
CA THR A 296 -25.54 33.16 15.78
C THR A 296 -24.07 32.99 15.41
N SER A 297 -23.39 34.07 15.01
CA SER A 297 -21.96 34.02 14.65
C SER A 297 -21.08 33.68 15.87
N GLN A 298 -21.46 34.11 17.09
CA GLN A 298 -20.76 33.74 18.31
C GLN A 298 -20.91 32.24 18.62
N GLY A 299 -22.14 31.71 18.51
CA GLY A 299 -22.38 30.28 18.68
C GLY A 299 -21.66 29.42 17.63
N CYS A 300 -21.50 29.94 16.40
CA CYS A 300 -20.68 29.29 15.37
C CYS A 300 -19.20 29.27 15.75
N LEU A 301 -18.65 30.39 16.24
CA LEU A 301 -17.27 30.46 16.71
C LEU A 301 -17.02 29.49 17.88
N ASP A 302 -17.97 29.35 18.80
CA ASP A 302 -17.82 28.44 19.94
C ASP A 302 -17.81 26.97 19.48
N LYS A 303 -18.67 26.58 18.53
CA LYS A 303 -18.64 25.24 17.91
C LYS A 303 -17.34 24.97 17.15
N GLN A 304 -16.84 25.96 16.42
CA GLN A 304 -15.58 25.81 15.70
C GLN A 304 -14.38 25.56 16.62
N ARG A 305 -14.45 25.93 17.90
CA ARG A 305 -13.41 25.52 18.87
C ARG A 305 -13.44 24.02 19.12
N GLU A 306 -14.63 23.44 19.25
CA GLU A 306 -14.81 21.99 19.35
C GLU A 306 -14.31 21.29 18.08
N ASP A 307 -14.56 21.87 16.90
CA ASP A 307 -14.04 21.34 15.63
C ASP A 307 -12.51 21.42 15.55
N LEU A 308 -11.88 22.45 16.13
CA LEU A 308 -10.43 22.54 16.22
C LEU A 308 -9.84 21.49 17.17
N ASP A 309 -10.50 21.19 18.29
CA ASP A 309 -10.09 20.10 19.19
C ASP A 309 -10.15 18.75 18.45
N GLN A 310 -11.20 18.51 17.64
CA GLN A 310 -11.28 17.31 16.79
C GLN A 310 -10.17 17.26 15.72
N LEU A 311 -9.72 18.41 15.24
CA LEU A 311 -8.62 18.50 14.28
C LEU A 311 -7.27 18.20 14.93
N ASP A 312 -7.07 18.61 16.18
CA ASP A 312 -5.89 18.26 16.97
C ASP A 312 -5.86 16.74 17.22
N ASP A 313 -6.98 16.14 17.62
CA ASP A 313 -7.13 14.67 17.75
C ASP A 313 -6.82 13.94 16.44
N LEU A 314 -7.25 14.51 15.30
CA LEU A 314 -6.94 13.98 13.97
C LEU A 314 -5.43 14.07 13.69
N GLY A 315 -4.78 15.16 14.08
CA GLY A 315 -3.34 15.36 13.93
C GLY A 315 -2.53 14.34 14.72
N ASP A 316 -2.92 14.05 15.95
CA ASP A 316 -2.30 13.01 16.78
C ASP A 316 -2.49 11.62 16.16
N LEU A 317 -3.70 11.32 15.68
CA LEU A 317 -3.99 10.07 14.97
C LEU A 317 -3.13 9.92 13.70
N ILE A 318 -3.05 10.96 12.87
CA ILE A 318 -2.22 10.98 11.66
C ILE A 318 -0.76 10.70 12.02
N SER A 319 -0.25 11.32 13.10
CA SER A 319 1.14 11.15 13.53
C SER A 319 1.43 9.70 13.89
N VAL A 320 0.55 9.05 14.67
CA VAL A 320 0.67 7.62 15.00
C VAL A 320 0.60 6.74 13.76
N MET A 321 -0.32 7.03 12.83
CA MET A 321 -0.48 6.23 11.61
C MET A 321 0.73 6.35 10.67
N LEU A 322 1.35 7.53 10.61
CA LEU A 322 2.57 7.77 9.83
C LEU A 322 3.78 7.06 10.46
N GLU A 323 3.91 7.11 11.79
CA GLU A 323 4.95 6.37 12.52
C GLU A 323 4.81 4.86 12.27
N GLN A 324 3.60 4.30 12.41
CA GLN A 324 3.34 2.89 12.12
C GLN A 324 3.61 2.52 10.66
N GLN A 325 3.28 3.41 9.70
CA GLN A 325 3.61 3.18 8.29
C GLN A 325 5.12 3.16 8.05
N GLN A 326 5.87 4.04 8.72
CA GLN A 326 7.33 4.08 8.65
C GLN A 326 7.95 2.83 9.29
N ASP A 327 7.39 2.34 10.40
CA ASP A 327 7.83 1.12 11.07
C ASP A 327 7.61 -0.09 10.17
N VAL A 328 6.43 -0.23 9.56
CA VAL A 328 6.14 -1.29 8.57
C VAL A 328 7.12 -1.25 7.39
N GLU A 329 7.43 -0.07 6.86
CA GLU A 329 8.42 0.08 5.78
C GLU A 329 9.84 -0.31 6.22
N THR A 330 10.18 -0.09 7.48
CA THR A 330 11.51 -0.41 8.01
C THR A 330 11.62 -1.89 8.36
N GLU A 331 10.58 -2.46 8.96
CA GLU A 331 10.51 -3.87 9.36
C GLU A 331 10.37 -4.80 8.15
N SER A 332 9.66 -4.39 7.09
CA SER A 332 9.53 -5.19 5.87
C SER A 332 10.84 -5.34 5.07
N GLN A 333 11.78 -4.39 5.17
CA GLN A 333 13.06 -4.45 4.44
C GLN A 333 13.89 -5.73 4.67
N PRO A 334 14.19 -6.14 5.91
CA PRO A 334 14.91 -7.38 6.15
C PRO A 334 14.14 -8.61 5.65
N HIS A 335 12.79 -8.60 5.72
CA HIS A 335 11.98 -9.69 5.17
C HIS A 335 12.11 -9.76 3.65
N PHE A 336 12.02 -8.65 2.92
CA PHE A 336 12.27 -8.64 1.47
C PHE A 336 13.67 -9.13 1.13
N ALA A 337 14.70 -8.73 1.88
CA ALA A 337 16.07 -9.20 1.65
C ALA A 337 16.22 -10.70 1.90
N ALA A 338 15.55 -11.25 2.93
CA ALA A 338 15.53 -12.68 3.19
C ALA A 338 14.81 -13.46 2.08
N LEU A 339 13.65 -12.97 1.65
CA LEU A 339 12.88 -13.53 0.54
C LEU A 339 13.68 -13.53 -0.78
N GLU A 340 14.39 -12.45 -1.10
CA GLU A 340 15.31 -12.40 -2.24
C GLU A 340 16.44 -13.43 -2.14
N ALA A 341 17.04 -13.60 -0.96
CA ALA A 341 18.08 -14.59 -0.73
C ALA A 341 17.57 -16.03 -0.90
N HIS A 342 16.33 -16.30 -0.48
CA HIS A 342 15.68 -17.58 -0.70
C HIS A 342 15.46 -17.88 -2.18
N THR A 343 15.00 -16.90 -2.95
CA THR A 343 14.84 -17.06 -4.40
C THR A 343 16.17 -17.35 -5.10
N ALA A 344 17.25 -16.67 -4.70
CA ALA A 344 18.60 -16.97 -5.20
C ALA A 344 19.06 -18.40 -4.82
N THR A 345 18.62 -18.90 -3.67
CA THR A 345 18.89 -20.29 -3.25
C THR A 345 18.17 -21.29 -4.14
N LEU A 346 16.89 -21.05 -4.49
CA LEU A 346 16.15 -21.89 -5.45
C LEU A 346 16.81 -21.91 -6.83
N GLU A 347 17.25 -20.74 -7.33
CA GLU A 347 17.97 -20.66 -8.60
C GLU A 347 19.28 -21.44 -8.56
N THR A 348 20.03 -21.33 -7.46
CA THR A 348 21.27 -22.08 -7.25
C THR A 348 21.01 -23.59 -7.21
N LEU A 349 19.98 -24.03 -6.49
CA LEU A 349 19.57 -25.45 -6.44
C LEU A 349 19.21 -25.97 -7.83
N HIS A 350 18.40 -25.22 -8.59
CA HIS A 350 18.07 -25.55 -9.97
C HIS A 350 19.32 -25.72 -10.85
N GLY A 351 20.27 -24.78 -10.79
CA GLY A 351 21.54 -24.88 -11.52
C GLY A 351 22.40 -26.07 -11.10
N THR A 352 22.42 -26.37 -9.80
CA THR A 352 23.17 -27.50 -9.22
C THR A 352 22.61 -28.83 -9.69
N TYR A 353 21.28 -29.01 -9.65
CA TYR A 353 20.62 -30.25 -10.11
C TYR A 353 20.67 -30.42 -11.63
N THR A 354 20.62 -29.32 -12.39
CA THR A 354 20.85 -29.35 -13.84
C THR A 354 22.27 -29.84 -14.16
N SER A 355 23.27 -29.33 -13.42
CA SER A 355 24.67 -29.76 -13.56
C SER A 355 24.88 -31.20 -13.11
N TYR A 356 24.19 -31.63 -12.05
CA TYR A 356 24.20 -33.01 -11.56
C TYR A 356 23.67 -33.98 -12.61
N ARG A 357 22.51 -33.68 -13.21
CA ARG A 357 21.91 -34.43 -14.32
C ARG A 357 22.88 -34.59 -15.48
N SER A 358 23.47 -33.46 -15.91
CA SER A 358 24.41 -33.42 -17.03
C SER A 358 25.68 -34.24 -16.75
N SER A 359 26.21 -34.14 -15.52
CA SER A 359 27.39 -34.88 -15.07
C SER A 359 27.13 -36.38 -15.00
N TYR A 360 25.93 -36.80 -14.59
CA TYR A 360 25.54 -38.21 -14.60
C TYR A 360 25.49 -38.79 -16.02
N ASN A 361 24.93 -38.06 -16.99
CA ASN A 361 24.98 -38.48 -18.39
C ASN A 361 26.43 -38.63 -18.88
N GLY A 362 27.31 -37.68 -18.52
CA GLY A 362 28.74 -37.78 -18.80
C GLY A 362 29.40 -39.00 -18.18
N LEU A 363 29.04 -39.36 -16.94
CA LEU A 363 29.52 -40.55 -16.25
C LEU A 363 29.12 -41.84 -16.99
N LEU A 364 27.88 -41.94 -17.47
CA LEU A 364 27.42 -43.10 -18.24
C LEU A 364 28.25 -43.28 -19.53
N LEU A 365 28.50 -42.19 -20.26
CA LEU A 365 29.31 -42.22 -21.48
C LEU A 365 30.78 -42.57 -21.20
N GLU A 366 31.34 -42.08 -20.09
CA GLU A 366 32.72 -42.37 -19.70
C GLU A 366 32.88 -43.84 -19.28
N MET A 367 31.92 -44.41 -18.56
CA MET A 367 31.95 -45.84 -18.21
C MET A 367 31.86 -46.73 -19.46
N GLU A 368 31.00 -46.37 -20.43
CA GLU A 368 30.93 -47.06 -21.70
C GLU A 368 32.23 -46.93 -22.52
N ARG A 369 32.88 -45.76 -22.51
CA ARG A 369 34.18 -45.57 -23.16
C ARG A 369 35.24 -46.50 -22.58
N ARG A 370 35.31 -46.62 -21.24
CA ARG A 370 36.25 -47.52 -20.56
C ARG A 370 35.96 -48.98 -20.86
N ARG A 371 34.68 -49.36 -20.89
CA ARG A 371 34.24 -50.70 -21.30
C ARG A 371 34.74 -51.07 -22.68
N ARG A 372 34.53 -50.21 -23.69
CA ARG A 372 35.01 -50.44 -25.05
C ARG A 372 36.53 -50.57 -25.14
N TYR A 373 37.25 -49.73 -24.40
CA TYR A 373 38.72 -49.80 -24.36
C TYR A 373 39.20 -51.13 -23.77
N ARG A 374 38.60 -51.56 -22.64
CA ARG A 374 38.92 -52.85 -22.02
C ARG A 374 38.59 -54.01 -22.96
N ASP A 375 37.38 -54.05 -23.53
CA ASP A 375 36.94 -55.12 -24.42
C ASP A 375 37.83 -55.22 -25.68
N ALA A 376 38.26 -54.07 -26.24
CA ALA A 376 39.19 -54.02 -27.37
C ALA A 376 40.59 -54.53 -26.98
N THR A 377 41.08 -54.17 -25.79
CA THR A 377 42.39 -54.61 -25.29
C THR A 377 42.38 -56.11 -25.00
N GLU A 378 41.31 -56.63 -24.37
CA GLU A 378 41.12 -58.06 -24.10
C GLU A 378 41.03 -58.87 -25.40
N LEU A 379 40.39 -58.33 -26.44
CA LEU A 379 40.35 -58.98 -27.75
C LEU A 379 41.75 -59.13 -28.35
N ILE A 380 42.58 -58.08 -28.26
CA ILE A 380 43.98 -58.11 -28.70
C ILE A 380 44.77 -59.16 -27.91
N VAL A 381 44.65 -59.15 -26.57
CA VAL A 381 45.32 -60.14 -25.71
C VAL A 381 44.90 -61.55 -26.08
N ARG A 382 43.59 -61.81 -26.24
CA ARG A 382 43.06 -63.13 -26.63
C ARG A 382 43.59 -63.59 -27.98
N GLU A 383 43.61 -62.69 -28.97
CA GLU A 383 44.11 -63.02 -30.31
C GLU A 383 45.62 -63.27 -30.30
N MET A 384 46.40 -62.50 -29.53
CA MET A 384 47.82 -62.76 -29.33
C MET A 384 48.08 -64.11 -28.66
N THR A 385 47.36 -64.45 -27.58
CA THR A 385 47.47 -65.75 -26.92
C THR A 385 47.19 -66.89 -27.90
N LYS A 386 46.12 -66.76 -28.70
CA LYS A 386 45.77 -67.77 -29.72
C LYS A 386 46.85 -67.90 -30.80
N GLN A 387 47.44 -66.79 -31.26
CA GLN A 387 48.53 -66.82 -32.24
C GLN A 387 49.81 -67.44 -31.67
N LEU A 388 50.15 -67.16 -30.41
CA LEU A 388 51.28 -67.80 -29.73
C LEU A 388 51.08 -69.30 -29.52
N GLU A 389 49.85 -69.72 -29.18
CA GLU A 389 49.51 -71.14 -29.06
C GLU A 389 49.60 -71.85 -30.41
N GLY A 390 49.05 -71.26 -31.48
CA GLY A 390 49.09 -71.83 -32.83
C GLY A 390 50.50 -71.96 -33.39
N THR A 391 51.32 -70.91 -33.28
CA THR A 391 52.74 -70.96 -33.73
C THR A 391 53.57 -71.97 -32.94
N ARG A 392 53.27 -72.16 -31.64
CA ARG A 392 53.91 -73.20 -30.82
C ARG A 392 53.51 -74.60 -31.26
N GLU A 393 52.23 -74.82 -31.60
CA GLU A 393 51.73 -76.10 -32.09
C GLU A 393 52.35 -76.47 -33.45
N GLU A 394 52.47 -75.50 -34.37
CA GLU A 394 53.17 -75.67 -35.65
C GLU A 394 54.65 -76.04 -35.46
N GLU A 395 55.37 -75.35 -34.55
CA GLU A 395 56.77 -75.66 -34.25
C GLU A 395 56.92 -77.03 -33.55
N LEU A 396 56.00 -77.40 -32.66
CA LEU A 396 55.95 -78.74 -32.07
C LEU A 396 55.82 -79.80 -33.16
N GLN A 397 54.86 -79.63 -34.06
CA GLN A 397 54.64 -80.55 -35.17
C GLN A 397 55.88 -80.65 -36.07
N ALA A 398 56.50 -79.53 -36.43
CA ALA A 398 57.71 -79.51 -37.25
C ALA A 398 58.89 -80.23 -36.57
N ARG A 399 59.06 -80.05 -35.25
CA ARG A 399 60.07 -80.78 -34.46
C ARG A 399 59.79 -82.27 -34.37
N GLU A 400 58.53 -82.66 -34.19
CA GLU A 400 58.10 -84.06 -34.17
C GLU A 400 58.32 -84.74 -35.53
N GLU A 401 57.96 -84.08 -36.63
CA GLU A 401 58.19 -84.57 -37.99
C GLU A 401 59.69 -84.74 -38.28
N PHE A 402 60.51 -83.75 -37.90
CA PHE A 402 61.96 -83.83 -38.05
C PHE A 402 62.56 -84.98 -37.23
N TYR A 403 62.13 -85.11 -35.96
CA TYR A 403 62.60 -86.18 -35.08
C TYR A 403 62.16 -87.56 -35.58
N ALA A 404 60.94 -87.70 -36.09
CA ALA A 404 60.47 -88.96 -36.68
C ALA A 404 61.28 -89.36 -37.92
N ALA A 405 61.65 -88.40 -38.77
CA ALA A 405 62.40 -88.65 -40.00
C ALA A 405 63.89 -88.93 -39.76
N HIS A 406 64.53 -88.18 -38.86
CA HIS A 406 65.99 -88.17 -38.71
C HIS A 406 66.49 -88.66 -37.34
N GLY A 407 65.66 -88.61 -36.30
CA GLY A 407 66.01 -88.98 -34.92
C GLY A 407 66.64 -90.37 -34.77
N PRO A 408 66.09 -91.45 -35.37
CA PRO A 408 66.67 -92.79 -35.25
C PRO A 408 68.10 -92.94 -35.82
N HIS A 409 68.54 -91.98 -36.63
CA HIS A 409 69.85 -91.98 -37.28
C HIS A 409 70.83 -90.99 -36.66
N LEU A 410 70.43 -90.27 -35.61
CA LEU A 410 71.26 -89.29 -34.90
C LEU A 410 71.65 -89.84 -33.52
N PRO A 411 72.94 -89.81 -33.13
CA PRO A 411 73.35 -90.13 -31.77
C PRO A 411 72.76 -89.14 -30.75
N ASP A 412 72.27 -89.66 -29.63
CA ASP A 412 71.61 -88.87 -28.57
C ASP A 412 72.50 -87.75 -27.98
N ASP A 413 73.83 -87.87 -28.09
CA ASP A 413 74.82 -86.95 -27.54
C ASP A 413 75.26 -85.83 -28.52
N LEU A 414 74.81 -85.87 -29.77
CA LEU A 414 75.22 -84.89 -30.78
C LEU A 414 74.60 -83.50 -30.56
N CYS A 415 73.35 -83.45 -30.11
CA CYS A 415 72.61 -82.20 -29.90
C CYS A 415 71.64 -82.33 -28.71
N LEU A 416 72.09 -81.92 -27.52
CA LEU A 416 71.33 -82.07 -26.26
C LEU A 416 69.98 -81.33 -26.23
N CYS A 417 69.78 -80.36 -27.11
CA CYS A 417 68.54 -79.57 -27.18
C CYS A 417 67.55 -80.06 -28.24
N ILE A 418 67.85 -81.13 -28.98
CA ILE A 418 67.00 -81.63 -30.07
C ILE A 418 65.60 -82.07 -29.61
N ALA A 419 65.47 -82.52 -28.36
CA ALA A 419 64.21 -82.93 -27.75
C ALA A 419 63.54 -81.83 -26.90
N ASN A 420 64.10 -80.62 -26.86
CA ASN A 420 63.51 -79.54 -26.09
C ASN A 420 62.16 -79.12 -26.69
N LEU A 421 61.15 -78.98 -25.84
CA LEU A 421 59.88 -78.39 -26.23
C LEU A 421 60.07 -76.90 -26.57
N PRO A 422 59.30 -76.35 -27.51
CA PRO A 422 59.28 -74.91 -27.76
C PRO A 422 58.86 -74.13 -26.51
N THR A 423 59.38 -72.91 -26.35
CA THR A 423 59.07 -72.05 -25.21
C THR A 423 57.58 -71.75 -25.13
N MET A 424 56.99 -71.91 -23.95
CA MET A 424 55.62 -71.48 -23.67
C MET A 424 55.63 -70.02 -23.22
N TRP A 425 54.83 -69.19 -23.90
CA TRP A 425 54.57 -67.81 -23.52
C TRP A 425 53.20 -67.73 -22.86
N ASP A 426 53.10 -66.97 -21.77
CA ASP A 426 51.85 -66.68 -21.08
C ASP A 426 51.66 -65.14 -21.02
N ILE A 427 50.48 -64.67 -21.37
CA ILE A 427 50.14 -63.24 -21.38
C ILE A 427 49.20 -62.99 -20.20
N SER A 428 49.67 -62.19 -19.24
CA SER A 428 48.90 -61.77 -18.08
C SER A 428 49.00 -60.25 -17.88
N PRO A 429 48.08 -59.63 -17.12
CA PRO A 429 48.23 -58.24 -16.69
C PRO A 429 49.58 -57.99 -16.02
N ALA A 430 50.06 -56.74 -16.04
CA ALA A 430 51.33 -56.39 -15.43
C ALA A 430 51.35 -56.78 -13.94
N ALA A 431 52.53 -57.10 -13.41
CA ALA A 431 52.67 -57.62 -12.05
C ALA A 431 52.05 -56.66 -11.01
N GLY A 432 50.99 -57.12 -10.32
CA GLY A 432 50.25 -56.34 -9.33
C GLY A 432 49.01 -55.63 -9.87
N GLU A 433 48.76 -55.66 -11.17
CA GLU A 433 47.54 -55.11 -11.78
C GLU A 433 46.44 -56.18 -11.87
N MET A 434 45.22 -55.80 -11.51
CA MET A 434 44.02 -56.63 -11.69
C MET A 434 43.24 -56.16 -12.92
N GLN A 435 42.57 -57.11 -13.58
CA GLN A 435 41.65 -56.80 -14.67
C GLN A 435 40.53 -55.88 -14.17
N GLU A 436 40.27 -54.81 -14.92
CA GLU A 436 39.29 -53.79 -14.55
C GLU A 436 37.86 -54.33 -14.62
N ALA A 437 37.20 -54.45 -13.46
CA ALA A 437 35.78 -54.76 -13.37
C ALA A 437 34.95 -53.47 -13.49
N LEU A 438 34.22 -53.32 -14.60
CA LEU A 438 33.29 -52.20 -14.80
C LEU A 438 31.84 -52.67 -14.69
N PRO A 439 30.94 -51.82 -14.17
CA PRO A 439 29.51 -52.13 -14.07
C PRO A 439 28.90 -52.34 -15.46
N TYR A 440 27.88 -53.20 -15.55
CA TYR A 440 27.12 -53.35 -16.79
C TYR A 440 26.10 -52.22 -16.90
N ILE A 441 26.13 -51.52 -18.04
CA ILE A 441 25.18 -50.46 -18.36
C ILE A 441 24.35 -50.92 -19.56
N PRO A 442 23.01 -50.94 -19.46
CA PRO A 442 22.14 -51.18 -20.61
C PRO A 442 22.34 -50.16 -21.74
N ASP A 443 22.32 -50.64 -22.99
CA ASP A 443 22.56 -49.83 -24.19
C ASP A 443 21.57 -48.67 -24.36
N ASP A 444 20.32 -48.85 -23.93
CA ASP A 444 19.29 -47.82 -24.02
C ASP A 444 19.57 -46.63 -23.09
N LEU A 445 20.19 -46.85 -21.92
CA LEU A 445 20.62 -45.76 -21.04
C LEU A 445 21.80 -45.00 -21.64
N ILE A 446 22.70 -45.70 -22.34
CA ILE A 446 23.82 -45.08 -23.06
C ILE A 446 23.29 -44.25 -24.24
N GLU A 447 22.33 -44.77 -25.00
CA GLU A 447 21.70 -44.02 -26.10
C GLU A 447 20.97 -42.77 -25.61
N ASN A 448 20.23 -42.89 -24.50
CA ASN A 448 19.56 -41.73 -23.89
C ASN A 448 20.58 -40.70 -23.38
N ALA A 449 21.66 -41.15 -22.71
CA ALA A 449 22.74 -40.25 -22.28
C ALA A 449 23.40 -39.51 -23.45
N LYS A 450 23.63 -40.19 -24.59
CA LYS A 450 24.15 -39.56 -25.81
C LYS A 450 23.21 -38.48 -26.33
N LYS A 451 21.91 -38.78 -26.45
CA LYS A 451 20.90 -37.82 -26.90
C LYS A 451 20.86 -36.59 -26.00
N HIS A 452 20.89 -36.77 -24.68
CA HIS A 452 20.89 -35.66 -23.73
C HIS A 452 22.15 -34.80 -23.85
N VAL A 453 23.34 -35.40 -23.94
CA VAL A 453 24.60 -34.65 -24.11
C VAL A 453 24.65 -33.92 -25.45
N GLU A 454 24.14 -34.50 -26.53
CA GLU A 454 24.03 -33.84 -27.83
C GLU A 454 23.05 -32.66 -27.81
N LEU A 455 21.91 -32.81 -27.12
CA LEU A 455 20.94 -31.73 -26.92
C LEU A 455 21.54 -30.59 -26.07
N ASP A 456 22.25 -30.91 -24.99
CA ASP A 456 22.90 -29.92 -24.12
C ASP A 456 24.01 -29.18 -24.88
N GLN A 457 24.78 -29.87 -25.73
CA GLN A 457 25.80 -29.25 -26.59
C GLN A 457 25.17 -28.37 -27.69
N ALA A 458 24.04 -28.77 -28.27
CA ALA A 458 23.31 -27.96 -29.25
C ALA A 458 22.68 -26.71 -28.62
N ALA A 459 22.19 -26.80 -27.39
CA ALA A 459 21.71 -25.66 -26.60
C ALA A 459 22.85 -24.71 -26.23
N SER A 460 24.03 -25.24 -25.87
CA SER A 460 25.22 -24.43 -25.55
C SER A 460 25.83 -23.73 -26.78
N GLY A 461 25.79 -24.39 -27.95
CA GLY A 461 26.31 -23.86 -29.21
C GLY A 461 25.44 -22.78 -29.86
N SER A 462 24.15 -22.70 -29.51
CA SER A 462 23.23 -21.66 -30.01
C SER A 462 23.24 -20.37 -29.20
N ALA A 463 23.79 -20.37 -27.97
CA ALA A 463 23.99 -19.18 -27.14
C ALA A 463 25.29 -18.41 -27.44
N SER A 464 26.14 -18.91 -28.35
CA SER A 464 27.46 -18.33 -28.70
C SER A 464 27.54 -17.73 -30.12
N LEU A 465 26.40 -17.49 -30.77
CA LEU A 465 26.24 -16.75 -32.04
C LEU A 465 25.26 -15.61 -31.83
#